data_AF-A0A4V2WE42-F1
#
_entry.id   AF-A0A4V2WE42-F1
#
_cell.length_a   1.000
_cell.length_b   1.000
_cell.length_c   1.000
_cell.angle_alpha   90.00
_cell.angle_beta   90.00
_cell.angle_gamma   90.00
#
_symmetry.space_group_name_H-M   'P 1'
#
loop_
_entity.id
_entity.type
_entity.pdbx_description
1 polymer ?
#
loop_
_entity_poly.entity_id
_entity_poly.type
_entity_poly.pdbx_seq_one_letter_code
_entity_poly.pdbx_strand_id
1 'polypeptide(L)'
;MLADLDEATKEKAKSIFEQEKSGKLTHEQAKEELTKLGVKLPEKEKHEDIFAGLDEATKTKAKAILENEKKQLEELNVDLPHHKFFMKKDEK
;
A
#
# COMPACT_ATOMS: atom_id res chain seq x y z
N MET A 1 -5.39 -6.72 15.81
CA MET A 1 -6.66 -6.34 15.18
C MET A 1 -7.30 -7.43 14.31
N LEU A 2 -6.60 -8.50 13.89
CA LEU A 2 -7.23 -9.66 13.22
C LEU A 2 -7.46 -10.87 14.16
N ALA A 3 -7.26 -10.70 15.46
CA ALA A 3 -7.25 -11.79 16.44
C ALA A 3 -8.66 -12.16 16.94
N ASP A 4 -9.58 -11.20 16.94
CA ASP A 4 -10.95 -11.32 17.45
C ASP A 4 -11.97 -11.77 16.38
N LEU A 5 -11.51 -12.15 15.18
CA LEU A 5 -12.36 -12.60 14.09
C LEU A 5 -12.46 -14.13 14.04
N ASP A 6 -13.61 -14.62 13.61
CA ASP A 6 -13.92 -16.03 13.38
C ASP A 6 -12.93 -16.67 12.37
N GLU A 7 -12.63 -17.98 12.51
CA GLU A 7 -11.61 -18.65 11.68
C GLU A 7 -11.95 -18.58 10.19
N ALA A 8 -13.24 -18.73 9.84
CA ALA A 8 -13.71 -18.60 8.47
C ALA A 8 -13.46 -17.19 7.89
N THR A 9 -13.61 -16.16 8.71
CA THR A 9 -13.39 -14.77 8.32
C THR A 9 -11.90 -14.47 8.17
N LYS A 10 -11.07 -15.06 9.04
CA LYS A 10 -9.60 -14.94 9.01
C LYS A 10 -9.01 -15.56 7.76
N GLU A 11 -9.51 -16.71 7.32
CA GLU A 11 -9.06 -17.37 6.10
C GLU A 11 -9.40 -16.56 4.84
N LYS A 12 -10.64 -16.04 4.76
CA LYS A 12 -11.05 -15.15 3.66
C LYS A 12 -10.24 -13.86 3.64
N ALA A 13 -10.01 -13.24 4.80
CA ALA A 13 -9.19 -12.05 4.91
C ALA A 13 -7.75 -12.28 4.44
N LYS A 14 -7.15 -13.42 4.80
CA LYS A 14 -5.81 -13.80 4.29
C LYS A 14 -5.81 -13.97 2.77
N SER A 15 -6.82 -14.63 2.21
CA SER A 15 -6.95 -14.82 0.76
C SER A 15 -7.04 -13.48 0.03
N ILE A 16 -7.83 -12.53 0.55
CA ILE A 16 -7.91 -11.17 0.01
C ILE A 16 -6.55 -10.47 0.07
N PHE A 17 -5.83 -10.57 1.20
CA PHE A 17 -4.49 -10.01 1.32
C PHE A 17 -3.46 -10.63 0.38
N GLU A 18 -3.55 -11.93 0.08
CA GLU A 18 -2.69 -12.59 -0.91
C GLU A 18 -3.05 -12.16 -2.34
N GLN A 19 -4.32 -11.96 -2.65
CA GLN A 19 -4.77 -11.43 -3.93
C GLN A 19 -4.35 -9.97 -4.13
N GLU A 20 -4.44 -9.17 -3.07
CA GLU A 20 -3.91 -7.80 -3.04
C GLU A 20 -2.39 -7.79 -3.26
N LYS A 21 -1.65 -8.61 -2.51
CA LYS A 21 -0.18 -8.73 -2.66
C LYS A 21 0.25 -9.24 -4.04
N SER A 22 -0.54 -10.10 -4.66
CA SER A 22 -0.28 -10.61 -6.01
C SER A 22 -0.73 -9.65 -7.12
N GLY A 23 -1.34 -8.51 -6.78
CA GLY A 23 -1.86 -7.55 -7.74
C GLY A 23 -3.12 -8.03 -8.49
N LYS A 24 -3.74 -9.13 -8.03
CA LYS A 24 -5.03 -9.61 -8.56
C LYS A 24 -6.20 -8.71 -8.17
N LEU A 25 -6.06 -8.01 -7.04
CA LEU A 25 -7.08 -7.13 -6.48
C LEU A 25 -6.43 -5.79 -6.11
N THR A 26 -7.13 -4.68 -6.34
CA THR A 26 -6.62 -3.36 -5.90
C THR A 26 -6.74 -3.22 -4.39
N HIS A 27 -5.89 -2.38 -3.77
CA HIS A 27 -5.93 -2.12 -2.33
C HIS A 27 -7.33 -1.68 -1.87
N GLU A 28 -8.03 -0.92 -2.69
CA GLU A 28 -9.39 -0.43 -2.41
C GLU A 28 -10.42 -1.55 -2.42
N GLN A 29 -10.38 -2.43 -3.43
CA GLN A 29 -11.25 -3.62 -3.49
C GLN A 29 -10.98 -4.56 -2.31
N ALA A 30 -9.70 -4.75 -1.96
CA ALA A 30 -9.32 -5.60 -0.83
C ALA A 30 -9.85 -5.03 0.48
N LYS A 31 -9.74 -3.71 0.66
CA LYS A 31 -10.24 -3.00 1.83
C LYS A 31 -11.77 -3.08 1.94
N GLU A 32 -12.48 -2.98 0.82
CA GLU A 32 -13.94 -3.09 0.79
C GLU A 32 -14.41 -4.50 1.19
N GLU A 33 -13.81 -5.54 0.61
CA GLU A 33 -14.11 -6.95 0.94
C GLU A 33 -13.76 -7.28 2.39
N LEU A 34 -12.62 -6.78 2.90
CA LEU A 34 -12.25 -6.92 4.31
C LEU A 34 -13.26 -6.21 5.23
N THR A 35 -13.75 -5.04 4.85
CA THR A 35 -14.76 -4.30 5.61
C THR A 35 -16.10 -5.05 5.65
N LYS A 36 -16.53 -5.66 4.52
CA LYS A 36 -17.73 -6.52 4.46
C LYS A 36 -17.63 -7.74 5.38
N LEU A 37 -16.41 -8.25 5.56
CA LEU A 37 -16.10 -9.34 6.49
C LEU A 37 -16.02 -8.89 7.97
N GLY A 38 -16.29 -7.61 8.28
CA GLY A 38 -16.19 -7.06 9.62
C GLY A 38 -14.75 -6.81 10.07
N VAL A 39 -13.79 -6.93 9.16
CA VAL A 39 -12.37 -6.67 9.42
C VAL A 39 -12.12 -5.16 9.32
N LYS A 40 -12.01 -4.49 10.48
CA LYS A 40 -11.52 -3.11 10.51
C LYS A 40 -9.99 -3.11 10.43
N LEU A 41 -9.48 -2.61 9.30
CA LEU A 41 -8.07 -2.30 9.17
C LEU A 41 -7.77 -1.04 10.00
N PRO A 42 -6.68 -1.03 10.79
CA PRO A 42 -6.21 0.20 11.41
C PRO A 42 -5.96 1.23 10.31
N GLU A 43 -6.40 2.46 10.53
CA GLU A 43 -6.05 3.58 9.67
C GLU A 43 -4.52 3.63 9.63
N LYS A 44 -3.92 3.48 8.44
CA LYS A 44 -2.46 3.49 8.30
C LYS A 44 -2.00 4.86 8.80
N GLU A 45 -1.51 4.87 10.04
CA GLU A 45 -0.88 6.03 10.65
C GLU A 45 0.18 6.50 9.65
N LYS A 46 0.13 7.81 9.36
CA LYS A 46 0.89 8.45 8.28
C LYS A 46 2.30 7.91 8.29
N HIS A 47 2.64 7.13 7.26
CA HIS A 47 4.01 6.70 7.02
C HIS A 47 4.90 7.93 7.20
N GLU A 48 5.92 7.80 8.05
CA GLU A 48 6.94 8.81 8.28
C GLU A 48 7.24 9.52 6.96
N ASP A 49 7.25 10.86 6.98
CA ASP A 49 7.44 11.69 5.79
C ASP A 49 8.70 11.16 5.09
N ILE A 50 8.53 10.45 3.98
CA ILE A 50 9.61 9.78 3.20
C ILE A 50 10.69 10.75 2.72
N PHE A 51 10.45 12.04 2.91
CA PHE A 51 11.36 13.13 2.64
C PHE A 51 11.99 13.72 3.92
N ALA A 52 11.88 13.04 5.07
CA ALA A 52 12.52 13.44 6.31
C ALA A 52 14.05 13.48 6.14
N GLY A 53 14.68 14.57 6.56
CA GLY A 53 16.12 14.80 6.39
C GLY A 53 16.54 15.36 5.03
N LEU A 54 15.61 15.61 4.10
CA LEU A 54 15.89 16.33 2.85
C LEU A 54 15.70 17.84 3.00
N ASP A 55 16.55 18.59 2.30
CA ASP A 55 16.44 20.04 2.16
C ASP A 55 15.16 20.43 1.38
N GLU A 56 14.60 21.64 1.59
CA GLU A 56 13.29 22.03 1.04
C GLU A 56 13.24 21.99 -0.50
N ALA A 57 14.33 22.42 -1.15
CA ALA A 57 14.47 22.37 -2.60
C ALA A 57 14.45 20.91 -3.12
N THR A 58 15.07 19.99 -2.37
CA THR A 58 15.14 18.57 -2.71
C THR A 58 13.82 17.87 -2.41
N LYS A 59 13.14 18.22 -1.31
CA LYS A 59 11.80 17.73 -0.96
C LYS A 59 10.78 18.10 -2.03
N THR A 60 10.84 19.32 -2.57
CA THR A 60 9.96 19.76 -3.66
C THR A 60 10.18 18.95 -4.94
N LYS A 61 11.45 18.74 -5.33
CA LYS A 61 11.79 17.91 -6.50
C LYS A 61 11.35 16.46 -6.31
N ALA A 62 11.59 15.89 -5.14
CA ALA A 62 11.23 14.51 -4.83
C ALA A 62 9.71 14.30 -4.82
N LYS A 63 8.94 15.27 -4.29
CA LYS A 63 7.47 15.27 -4.38
C LYS A 63 6.98 15.32 -5.83
N ALA A 64 7.57 16.17 -6.67
CA ALA A 64 7.18 16.28 -8.07
C ALA A 64 7.43 14.98 -8.85
N ILE A 65 8.56 14.30 -8.59
CA ILE A 65 8.88 13.00 -9.21
C ILE A 65 7.86 11.94 -8.76
N LEU A 66 7.57 11.86 -7.46
CA LEU A 66 6.62 10.89 -6.91
C LEU A 66 5.21 11.10 -7.47
N GLU A 67 4.75 12.34 -7.59
CA GLU A 67 3.43 12.64 -8.17
C GLU A 67 3.37 12.24 -9.65
N ASN A 68 4.44 12.49 -10.41
CA ASN A 68 4.51 12.09 -11.80
C ASN A 68 4.50 10.56 -11.97
N GLU A 69 5.28 9.83 -11.18
CA GLU A 69 5.25 8.35 -11.17
C GLU A 69 3.87 7.82 -10.78
N LYS A 70 3.23 8.42 -9.77
CA LYS A 70 1.87 8.03 -9.36
C LYS A 70 0.87 8.19 -10.50
N LYS A 71 0.93 9.29 -11.25
CA LYS A 71 0.07 9.49 -12.43
C LYS A 71 0.29 8.42 -13.51
N GLN A 72 1.54 8.06 -13.77
CA GLN A 72 1.87 7.01 -14.74
C GLN A 72 1.34 5.64 -14.30
N LEU A 73 1.45 5.32 -13.02
CA LEU A 73 0.92 4.08 -12.46
C LEU A 73 -0.61 4.06 -12.47
N GLU A 74 -1.26 5.18 -12.17
CA GLU A 74 -2.72 5.33 -12.26
C GLU A 74 -3.23 5.14 -13.70
N GLU A 75 -2.52 5.67 -14.71
CA GLU A 75 -2.81 5.44 -16.13
C GLU A 75 -2.70 3.95 -16.51
N LEU A 76 -1.75 3.23 -15.90
CA LEU A 76 -1.59 1.79 -16.06
C LEU A 76 -2.53 0.96 -15.17
N ASN A 77 -3.36 1.61 -14.34
CA ASN A 77 -4.21 0.98 -13.33
C ASN A 77 -3.41 0.11 -12.33
N VAL A 78 -2.16 0.49 -12.05
CA VAL A 78 -1.27 -0.17 -11.10
C VAL A 78 -1.10 0.71 -9.86
N ASP A 79 -1.06 0.10 -8.68
CA ASP A 79 -0.83 0.84 -7.43
C ASP A 79 0.67 1.11 -7.21
N LEU A 80 1.00 2.25 -6.58
CA LEU A 80 2.38 2.61 -6.25
C LEU A 80 2.96 1.61 -5.23
N PRO A 81 4.03 0.87 -5.57
CA PRO A 81 4.54 -0.18 -4.70
C PRO A 81 5.02 0.38 -3.35
N HIS A 82 4.88 -0.42 -2.29
CA HIS A 82 5.28 -0.02 -0.94
C HIS A 82 6.77 0.38 -0.87
N HIS A 83 7.12 1.38 -0.06
CA HIS A 83 8.49 1.89 0.17
C HIS A 83 9.59 0.80 0.30
N LYS A 84 9.26 -0.33 0.95
CA LYS A 84 10.20 -1.46 1.12
C LYS A 84 10.58 -2.15 -0.19
N PHE A 85 9.76 -2.02 -1.23
CA PHE A 85 10.05 -2.48 -2.59
C PHE A 85 11.16 -1.64 -3.24
N PHE A 86 11.09 -0.31 -3.11
CA PHE A 86 12.11 0.60 -3.65
C PHE A 86 13.47 0.49 -2.94
N MET A 87 13.50 0.06 -1.68
CA MET A 87 14.74 -0.17 -0.92
C MET A 87 15.45 -1.48 -1.28
N LYS A 88 14.79 -2.40 -1.99
CA LYS A 88 15.45 -3.58 -2.58
C LYS A 88 16.07 -3.21 -3.93
N LYS A 89 16.94 -2.20 -3.95
CA LYS A 89 17.83 -2.02 -5.10
C LYS A 89 18.89 -3.11 -5.00
N ASP A 90 18.85 -4.03 -5.96
CA ASP A 90 19.78 -5.11 -6.16
C ASP A 90 21.22 -4.69 -5.85
N GLU A 91 21.85 -5.35 -4.86
CA GLU A 91 23.29 -5.56 -4.88
C GLU A 91 23.58 -6.35 -6.17
N LYS A 92 24.07 -5.66 -7.21
CA LYS A 92 24.67 -6.29 -8.37
C LYS A 92 25.90 -5.53 -8.83
#